data_AF-A0A1V5XZV5-F1
#
_entry.id   AF-A0A1V5XZV5-F1
#
_cell.length_a   1.000
_cell.length_b   1.000
_cell.length_c   1.000
_cell.angle_alpha   90.00
_cell.angle_beta   90.00
_cell.angle_gamma   90.00
#
_symmetry.space_group_name_H-M   'P 1'
#
loop_
_entity.id
_entity.type
_entity.pdbx_description
1 polymer ?
#
loop_
_entity_poly.entity_id
_entity_poly.type
_entity_poly.pdbx_seq_one_letter_code
_entity_poly.pdbx_strand_id
1 'polypeptide(L)' 'MGRLKNEIPTGVLSMKIPLDKLARIDEEAQKQGRPRANLIKFIIDQYLANLDEKAGGKGGA' A
#
# COMPACT_ATOMS: atom_id res chain seq x y z
N MET A 1 -8.99 22.30 -17.21
CA MET A 1 -9.71 21.66 -16.07
C MET A 1 -10.18 20.29 -16.52
N GLY A 2 -9.61 19.23 -15.97
CA GLY A 2 -10.06 17.85 -16.21
C GLY A 2 -9.50 16.98 -15.09
N ARG A 3 -10.24 16.85 -13.98
CA ARG A 3 -9.92 15.86 -12.95
C ARG A 3 -10.17 14.49 -13.59
N LEU A 4 -9.11 13.74 -13.87
CA LEU A 4 -9.23 12.31 -14.14
C LEU A 4 -9.89 11.71 -12.89
N LYS A 5 -11.15 11.29 -13.07
CA LYS A 5 -11.84 10.41 -12.14
C LYS A 5 -11.11 9.07 -12.18
N ASN A 6 -9.99 8.95 -11.48
CA ASN A 6 -9.40 7.66 -11.15
C ASN A 6 -10.27 7.02 -10.05
N GLU A 7 -11.52 6.72 -10.38
CA GLU A 7 -12.37 5.85 -9.59
C GLU A 7 -11.78 4.44 -9.69
N ILE A 8 -11.02 4.03 -8.67
CA ILE A 8 -10.60 2.65 -8.52
C ILE A 8 -11.85 1.89 -8.07
N PRO A 9 -12.32 0.87 -8.81
CA PRO A 9 -13.46 0.08 -8.37
C PRO A 9 -13.17 -0.51 -6.99
N THR A 10 -14.18 -0.52 -6.12
CA THR A 10 -14.23 -1.29 -4.87
C THR A 10 -14.27 -2.78 -5.20
N GLY A 11 -13.16 -3.30 -5.72
CA GLY A 11 -12.96 -4.72 -6.04
C GLY A 11 -12.18 -5.44 -4.96
N VAL A 12 -12.39 -6.76 -4.85
CA VAL A 12 -11.54 -7.62 -4.02
C VAL A 12 -10.25 -7.89 -4.78
N LEU A 13 -9.13 -7.36 -4.28
CA LEU A 13 -7.81 -7.67 -4.82
C LEU A 13 -7.34 -9.02 -4.26
N SER A 14 -7.08 -10.00 -5.14
CA SER A 14 -6.44 -11.26 -4.76
C SER A 14 -4.97 -11.22 -5.17
N MET A 15 -4.07 -11.46 -4.23
CA MET A 15 -2.63 -11.42 -4.44
C MET A 15 -1.94 -12.62 -3.78
N LYS A 16 -0.87 -13.12 -4.40
CA LYS A 16 -0.04 -14.19 -3.83
C LYS A 16 1.06 -13.57 -2.99
N ILE A 17 1.02 -13.84 -1.68
CA ILE A 17 2.03 -13.38 -0.71
C ILE A 17 2.72 -14.63 -0.15
N PRO A 18 4.07 -14.66 -0.08
CA PRO A 18 4.78 -15.71 0.63
C PRO A 18 4.33 -15.80 2.09
N LEU A 19 4.18 -17.03 2.61
CA LEU A 19 3.62 -17.28 3.94
C LEU A 19 4.43 -16.60 5.06
N ASP A 20 5.75 -16.55 4.93
CA ASP A 20 6.65 -15.90 5.90
C ASP A 20 6.40 -14.38 5.98
N LYS A 21 6.11 -13.75 4.85
CA LYS A 21 5.79 -12.32 4.78
C LYS A 21 4.40 -12.06 5.31
N LEU A 22 3.44 -12.93 5.00
CA LEU A 22 2.07 -12.82 5.48
C LEU A 22 2.00 -12.89 7.01
N ALA A 23 2.73 -13.83 7.62
CA ALA A 23 2.80 -13.96 9.07
C ALA A 23 3.30 -12.67 9.74
N ARG A 24 4.37 -12.07 9.21
CA ARG A 24 4.87 -10.78 9.70
C ARG A 24 3.87 -9.65 9.55
N ILE A 25 3.15 -9.59 8.44
CA ILE A 25 2.11 -8.58 8.22
C ILE A 25 0.97 -8.78 9.24
N ASP A 26 0.59 -10.02 9.54
CA ASP A 26 -0.44 -10.32 10.52
C ASP A 26 -0.03 -9.91 11.94
N GLU A 27 1.21 -10.20 12.36
CA GLU A 27 1.75 -9.76 13.65
C GLU A 27 1.73 -8.24 13.77
N GLU A 28 2.19 -7.52 12.75
CA GLU A 28 2.22 -6.05 12.76
C GLU A 28 0.80 -5.44 12.71
N ALA A 29 -0.12 -6.06 11.97
CA ALA A 29 -1.52 -5.63 11.93
C ALA A 29 -2.18 -5.75 13.30
N GLN A 30 -1.92 -6.86 14.02
CA GLN A 30 -2.41 -7.08 15.37
C GLN A 30 -1.84 -6.06 16.37
N LYS A 31 -0.52 -5.80 16.33
CA LYS A 31 0.12 -4.80 17.20
C LYS A 31 -0.47 -3.40 17.02
N GLN A 32 -0.86 -3.06 15.80
CA GLN A 32 -1.46 -1.76 15.49
C GLN A 32 -2.98 -1.71 15.68
N GLY A 33 -3.62 -2.83 16.03
CA GLY A 33 -5.07 -2.94 16.15
C GLY A 33 -5.80 -2.69 14.83
N ARG A 34 -5.18 -2.99 13.69
CA ARG A 34 -5.72 -2.72 12.34
C ARG A 34 -6.04 -4.02 11.61
N PRO A 35 -7.07 -4.04 10.75
CA PRO A 35 -7.28 -5.16 9.83
C PRO A 35 -6.08 -5.35 8.91
N ARG A 36 -5.70 -6.60 8.68
CA ARG A 36 -4.60 -6.98 7.76
C ARG A 36 -4.68 -6.29 6.41
N ALA A 37 -5.86 -6.27 5.80
CA ALA A 37 -6.09 -5.65 4.50
C ALA A 37 -5.76 -4.15 4.49
N ASN A 38 -6.06 -3.45 5.59
CA ASN A 38 -5.77 -2.02 5.72
C ASN A 38 -4.27 -1.77 5.86
N LEU A 39 -3.56 -2.64 6.59
CA LEU A 39 -2.10 -2.54 6.69
C LEU A 39 -1.44 -2.82 5.33
N ILE A 40 -1.88 -3.86 4.61
CA ILE A 40 -1.38 -4.16 3.26
C ILE A 40 -1.63 -2.97 2.33
N LYS A 41 -2.84 -2.41 2.34
CA LYS A 41 -3.16 -1.22 1.55
C LYS A 41 -2.22 -0.06 1.88
N PHE A 42 -2.02 0.23 3.17
CA PHE A 42 -1.14 1.30 3.62
C PHE A 42 0.32 1.10 3.12
N ILE A 43 0.85 -0.11 3.23
CA ILE A 43 2.20 -0.44 2.74
C ILE A 43 2.31 -0.21 1.23
N ILE A 44 1.30 -0.63 0.47
CA ILE A 44 1.26 -0.42 -0.99
C ILE A 44 1.21 1.08 -1.30
N ASP A 45 0.35 1.84 -0.63
CA ASP A 45 0.22 3.29 -0.83
C ASP A 45 1.57 4.00 -0.55
N GLN A 46 2.25 3.64 0.55
CA GLN A 46 3.57 4.17 0.90
C GLN A 46 4.62 3.79 -0.15
N TYR A 47 4.61 2.55 -0.64
CA TYR A 47 5.55 2.11 -1.65
C TYR A 47 5.37 2.87 -2.98
N LEU A 48 4.12 3.04 -3.42
CA LEU A 48 3.81 3.80 -4.64
C LEU A 48 4.24 5.27 -4.49
N ALA A 49 3.92 5.92 -3.37
CA ALA A 49 4.37 7.28 -3.10
C ALA A 49 5.90 7.42 -3.17
N ASN A 50 6.64 6.49 -2.56
CA ASN A 50 8.10 6.47 -2.63
C ASN A 50 8.63 6.24 -4.05
N LEU A 51 7.94 5.44 -4.86
CA LEU A 51 8.31 5.23 -6.26
C LEU A 51 8.07 6.50 -7.09
N ASP A 52 6.96 7.20 -6.89
CA ASP A 52 6.69 8.49 -7.52
C ASP A 52 7.74 9.54 -7.14
N GLU A 53 8.14 9.62 -5.86
CA GLU A 53 9.21 10.51 -5.40
C GLU A 53 10.57 10.18 -6.02
N LYS A 54 10.89 8.88 -6.17
CA LYS A 54 12.12 8.43 -6.82
C LYS A 54 12.10 8.62 -8.34
N ALA A 55 10.95 8.47 -8.98
CA ALA A 55 10.78 8.67 -10.42
C ALA A 55 10.74 10.15 -10.81
N GLY A 56 10.28 11.03 -9.89
CA GLY A 56 10.12 12.47 -10.11
C GLY A 56 11.32 13.34 -9.77
N GLY A 57 12.37 12.79 -9.13
CA GLY A 57 13.64 13.48 -8.92
C GLY A 57 13.53 14.86 -8.25
N LYS A 58 13.48 14.89 -6.91
CA LYS A 58 14.01 16.02 -6.14
C LYS A 58 14.64 15.53 -4.85
N GLY A 59 15.96 15.69 -4.75
CA GLY A 59 16.66 15.60 -3.48
C GLY A 59 16.18 16.68 -2.51
N GLY A 60 16.30 16.36 -1.22
CA GLY A 60 16.44 17.26 -0.08
C GLY A 60 15.62 18.55 -0.03
N ALA A 61 14.66 18.58 0.90
CA ALA A 61 14.51 19.62 1.93
C ALA A 61 13.50 19.14 2.99
#